data_AF-U7UP71-F1
#
_entry.id   AF-U7UP71-F1
#
_cell.length_a   1.000
_cell.length_b   1.000
_cell.length_c   1.000
_cell.angle_alpha   90.00
_cell.angle_beta   90.00
_cell.angle_gamma   90.00
#
_symmetry.space_group_name_H-M   'P 1'
#
loop_
_entity.id
_entity.type
_entity.pdbx_description
1 polymer ?
#
loop_
_entity_poly.entity_id
_entity_poly.type
_entity_poly.pdbx_seq_one_letter_code
_entity_poly.pdbx_strand_id
1 'polypeptide(L)'
;MVYFCCHNTSTLRLVRTAVEWPIVRQACSNGFSEMLTSLSASVLGILYNLQLMDYLGADGIAAYGVMLYANGIFESIYFGYAMGVSPLISYHFGAQNSGEVRNLFYKSLAVIGVSGMVLTFFASFFAADISRCFVGYDPELWKMTEKAFSIYALSFLFLGFNTFGFSFFTALNNGRVSAAISLLRILVFQSGAVLLLPLFFGVGGIWWSVVIAEMSALAFVVLCWRRYRRQYGY
;
A
#
# COMPACT_ATOMS: atom_id res chain seq x y z
N MET A 1 -32.89 4.72 7.15
CA MET A 1 -34.01 3.77 7.36
C MET A 1 -35.38 4.45 7.38
N VAL A 2 -35.55 5.61 8.00
CA VAL A 2 -36.84 6.36 8.03
C VAL A 2 -37.43 6.61 6.64
N TYR A 3 -36.59 6.83 5.62
CA TYR A 3 -37.00 7.02 4.22
C TYR A 3 -37.80 5.84 3.62
N PHE A 4 -37.55 4.60 4.04
CA PHE A 4 -38.29 3.42 3.57
C PHE A 4 -39.60 3.18 4.37
N CYS A 5 -39.85 3.96 5.42
CA CYS A 5 -41.10 3.91 6.20
C CYS A 5 -42.16 4.89 5.67
N CYS A 6 -41.79 5.82 4.79
CA CYS A 6 -42.71 6.73 4.11
C CYS A 6 -43.02 6.25 2.68
N HIS A 7 -44.09 6.77 2.07
CA HIS A 7 -44.53 6.37 0.73
C HIS A 7 -43.39 6.54 -0.29
N ASN A 8 -42.82 5.41 -0.74
CA ASN A 8 -41.58 5.38 -1.50
C ASN A 8 -41.89 5.03 -2.96
N THR A 9 -41.50 5.91 -3.89
CA THR A 9 -41.62 5.75 -5.35
C THR A 9 -40.41 5.05 -5.98
N SER A 10 -39.43 4.62 -5.17
CA SER A 10 -38.24 3.89 -5.60
C SER A 10 -38.53 2.45 -6.04
N THR A 11 -37.70 1.93 -6.95
CA THR A 11 -37.68 0.52 -7.37
C THR A 11 -37.18 -0.43 -6.28
N LEU A 12 -36.55 0.08 -5.22
CA LEU A 12 -36.05 -0.70 -4.09
C LEU A 12 -37.08 -0.72 -2.96
N ARG A 13 -37.56 -1.92 -2.61
CA ARG A 13 -38.48 -2.16 -1.49
C ARG A 13 -37.77 -2.99 -0.41
N LEU A 14 -38.04 -2.70 0.86
CA LEU A 14 -37.63 -3.57 1.95
C LEU A 14 -38.45 -4.85 1.89
N VAL A 15 -37.81 -5.95 1.50
CA VAL A 15 -38.40 -7.28 1.46
C VAL A 15 -37.70 -8.15 2.50
N ARG A 16 -38.43 -9.12 3.09
CA ARG A 16 -37.79 -10.16 3.91
C ARG A 16 -36.78 -10.91 3.04
N THR A 17 -35.49 -10.72 3.32
CA THR A 17 -34.40 -11.43 2.65
C THR A 17 -34.31 -12.86 3.18
N ALA A 18 -34.31 -13.84 2.29
CA ALA A 18 -33.93 -15.21 2.64
C ALA A 18 -32.39 -15.29 2.77
N VAL A 19 -31.89 -16.17 3.63
CA VAL A 19 -30.45 -16.41 3.75
C VAL A 19 -29.98 -17.19 2.54
N GLU A 20 -29.31 -16.51 1.61
CA GLU A 20 -28.68 -17.15 0.46
C GLU A 20 -27.26 -17.60 0.81
N TRP A 21 -27.15 -18.83 1.32
CA TRP A 21 -25.87 -19.44 1.70
C TRP A 21 -24.74 -19.34 0.65
N PRO A 22 -25.01 -19.44 -0.68
CA PRO A 22 -23.97 -19.26 -1.68
C PRO A 22 -23.36 -17.85 -1.67
N ILE A 23 -24.20 -16.82 -1.52
CA ILE A 23 -23.76 -15.42 -1.44
C ILE A 23 -23.00 -15.18 -0.14
N VAL A 24 -23.49 -15.72 0.99
CA VAL A 24 -22.79 -15.63 2.28
C VAL A 24 -21.40 -16.27 2.20
N ARG A 25 -21.28 -17.46 1.59
CA ARG A 25 -19.99 -18.13 1.41
C ARG A 25 -19.03 -17.32 0.55
N GLN A 26 -19.54 -16.70 -0.52
CA GLN A 26 -18.74 -15.86 -1.40
C GLN A 26 -18.29 -14.57 -0.70
N ALA A 27 -19.17 -13.93 0.07
CA ALA A 27 -18.86 -12.78 0.91
C ALA A 27 -17.79 -13.13 1.97
N CYS A 28 -17.93 -14.27 2.65
CA CYS A 28 -16.92 -14.75 3.62
C CYS A 28 -15.57 -15.03 2.96
N SER A 29 -15.54 -15.61 1.76
CA SER A 29 -14.29 -15.86 1.03
C SER A 29 -13.57 -14.55 0.65
N ASN A 30 -14.32 -13.52 0.25
CA ASN A 30 -13.76 -12.19 0.01
C ASN A 30 -13.26 -11.55 1.31
N GLY A 31 -14.07 -11.60 2.37
CA GLY A 31 -13.72 -11.05 3.68
C GLY A 31 -12.47 -11.70 4.28
N PHE A 32 -12.26 -13.00 4.06
CA PHE A 32 -11.06 -13.70 4.50
C PHE A 32 -9.77 -13.13 3.89
N SER A 33 -9.82 -12.67 2.63
CA SER A 33 -8.66 -12.06 1.96
C SER A 33 -8.30 -10.71 2.57
N GLU A 34 -9.31 -9.91 2.94
CA GLU A 34 -9.10 -8.65 3.66
C GLU A 34 -8.61 -8.86 5.09
N MET A 35 -9.17 -9.86 5.79
CA MET A 35 -8.70 -10.25 7.12
C MET A 35 -7.22 -10.65 7.07
N LEU A 36 -6.81 -11.43 6.06
CA LEU A 36 -5.42 -11.84 5.91
C LEU A 36 -4.50 -10.64 5.67
N THR A 37 -4.94 -9.66 4.87
CA THR A 37 -4.19 -8.42 4.62
C THR A 37 -4.03 -7.60 5.91
N SER A 38 -5.12 -7.44 6.67
CA SER A 38 -5.12 -6.75 7.97
C SER A 38 -4.25 -7.45 9.02
N LEU A 39 -4.31 -8.79 9.07
CA LEU A 39 -3.49 -9.61 9.96
C LEU A 39 -2.01 -9.50 9.58
N SER A 40 -1.69 -9.50 8.29
CA SER A 40 -0.34 -9.35 7.78
C SER A 40 0.29 -8.02 8.20
N ALA A 41 -0.46 -6.93 8.06
CA ALA A 41 -0.03 -5.61 8.51
C ALA A 41 0.21 -5.57 10.04
N SER A 42 -0.67 -6.21 10.80
CA SER A 42 -0.53 -6.31 12.27
C SER A 42 0.72 -7.09 12.68
N VAL A 43 0.97 -8.24 12.05
CA VAL A 43 2.18 -9.05 12.27
C VAL A 43 3.42 -8.25 11.93
N LEU A 44 3.43 -7.54 10.79
CA LEU A 44 4.56 -6.71 10.40
C LEU A 44 4.83 -5.60 11.43
N GLY A 45 3.79 -4.94 11.95
CA GLY A 45 3.93 -3.94 13.01
C GLY A 45 4.57 -4.51 14.28
N ILE A 46 4.17 -5.73 14.69
CA ILE A 46 4.79 -6.44 15.81
C ILE A 46 6.27 -6.70 15.51
N LEU A 47 6.63 -7.17 14.31
CA LEU A 47 8.01 -7.43 13.94
C LEU A 47 8.89 -6.17 13.98
N TYR A 48 8.41 -5.05 13.45
CA TYR A 48 9.10 -3.76 13.57
C TYR A 48 9.28 -3.36 15.02
N ASN A 49 8.23 -3.43 15.84
CA ASN A 49 8.31 -3.05 17.25
C ASN A 49 9.31 -3.92 18.03
N LEU A 50 9.34 -5.23 17.79
CA LEU A 50 10.30 -6.14 18.41
C LEU A 50 11.74 -5.79 17.99
N GLN A 51 12.00 -5.66 16.69
CA GLN A 51 13.33 -5.32 16.19
C GLN A 51 13.79 -3.92 16.68
N LEU A 52 12.89 -2.94 16.69
CA LEU A 52 13.23 -1.61 17.19
C LEU A 52 13.46 -1.59 18.70
N MET A 53 12.68 -2.37 19.47
CA MET A 53 12.90 -2.50 20.91
C MET A 53 14.28 -3.10 21.19
N ASP A 54 14.65 -4.16 20.48
CA ASP A 54 15.90 -4.88 20.71
C ASP A 54 17.14 -4.05 20.33
N TYR A 55 17.06 -3.26 19.26
CA TYR A 55 18.22 -2.52 18.73
C TYR A 55 18.31 -1.06 19.20
N LEU A 56 17.17 -0.42 19.48
CA LEU A 56 17.06 1.03 19.72
C LEU A 56 16.21 1.38 20.94
N GLY A 57 15.65 0.40 21.64
CA GLY A 57 14.80 0.62 22.80
C GLY A 57 13.52 1.42 22.49
N ALA A 58 13.00 2.09 23.52
CA ALA A 58 11.75 2.85 23.43
C ALA A 58 11.82 4.00 22.39
N ASP A 59 12.99 4.62 22.23
CA ASP A 59 13.21 5.71 21.29
C ASP A 59 13.08 5.25 19.83
N GLY A 60 13.49 4.01 19.53
CA GLY A 60 13.26 3.35 18.24
C GLY A 60 11.81 3.24 17.86
N ILE A 61 10.99 2.82 18.82
CA ILE A 61 9.54 2.65 18.62
C ILE A 61 8.86 4.02 18.47
N ALA A 62 9.28 5.01 19.27
CA ALA A 62 8.77 6.37 19.15
C ALA A 62 9.06 6.96 17.77
N ALA A 63 10.31 6.84 17.28
CA ALA A 63 10.70 7.29 15.95
C ALA A 63 9.88 6.61 14.85
N TYR A 64 9.69 5.28 14.95
CA TYR A 64 8.87 4.53 13.99
C TYR A 64 7.39 4.97 14.00
N GLY A 65 6.83 5.29 15.16
CA GLY A 65 5.48 5.85 15.25
C GLY A 65 5.32 7.15 14.47
N VAL A 66 6.28 8.08 14.59
CA VAL A 66 6.31 9.32 13.79
C VAL A 66 6.36 9.02 12.29
N MET A 67 7.19 8.05 11.90
CA MET A 67 7.31 7.65 10.50
C MET A 67 6.02 7.05 9.95
N LEU A 68 5.28 6.26 10.73
CA LEU A 68 3.98 5.71 10.32
C LEU A 68 2.96 6.81 10.06
N TYR A 69 2.88 7.82 10.92
CA TYR A 69 1.97 8.97 10.70
C TYR A 69 2.33 9.75 9.44
N ALA A 70 3.61 10.05 9.26
CA ALA A 70 4.08 10.77 8.09
C ALA A 70 3.86 9.95 6.80
N ASN A 71 4.22 8.66 6.81
CA ASN A 71 3.99 7.75 5.68
C ASN A 71 2.50 7.70 5.31
N GLY A 72 1.59 7.59 6.29
CA GLY A 72 0.16 7.44 6.04
C GLY A 72 -0.41 8.55 5.14
N ILE A 73 0.10 9.78 5.26
CA ILE A 73 -0.27 10.89 4.38
C ILE A 73 0.14 10.62 2.93
N PHE A 74 1.37 10.14 2.70
CA PHE A 74 1.87 9.84 1.35
C PHE A 74 1.17 8.62 0.75
N GLU A 75 0.93 7.57 1.53
CA GLU A 75 0.17 6.40 1.10
C GLU A 75 -1.24 6.80 0.66
N SER A 76 -1.89 7.69 1.40
CA SER A 76 -3.24 8.19 1.08
C SER A 76 -3.34 8.79 -0.32
N ILE A 77 -2.31 9.51 -0.78
CA ILE A 77 -2.27 10.10 -2.13
C ILE A 77 -2.31 9.01 -3.20
N TYR A 78 -1.49 7.97 -3.04
CA TYR A 78 -1.45 6.87 -3.99
C TYR A 78 -2.67 5.98 -3.94
N PHE A 79 -3.21 5.73 -2.74
CA PHE A 79 -4.49 5.04 -2.59
C PHE A 79 -5.63 5.82 -3.25
N GLY A 80 -5.68 7.15 -3.07
CA GLY A 80 -6.64 8.02 -3.74
C GLY A 80 -6.54 7.94 -5.26
N TYR A 81 -5.32 8.03 -5.80
CA TYR A 81 -5.08 7.86 -7.24
C TYR A 81 -5.51 6.47 -7.74
N ALA A 82 -5.10 5.42 -7.04
CA ALA A 82 -5.42 4.04 -7.39
C ALA A 82 -6.94 3.81 -7.41
N MET A 83 -7.66 4.24 -6.37
CA MET A 83 -9.12 4.14 -6.31
C MET A 83 -9.82 4.95 -7.41
N GLY A 84 -9.26 6.11 -7.79
CA GLY A 84 -9.80 6.93 -8.88
C GLY A 84 -9.62 6.31 -10.27
N VAL A 85 -8.50 5.62 -10.52
CA VAL A 85 -8.18 5.04 -11.82
C VAL A 85 -8.75 3.61 -12.00
N SER A 86 -8.90 2.83 -10.93
CA SER A 86 -9.49 1.47 -11.00
C SER A 86 -10.82 1.40 -11.79
N PRO A 87 -11.84 2.24 -11.53
CA PRO A 87 -13.12 2.16 -12.25
C PRO A 87 -12.99 2.50 -13.74
N LEU A 88 -12.11 3.45 -14.11
CA LEU A 88 -11.85 3.80 -15.50
C LEU A 88 -11.25 2.60 -16.25
N ILE A 89 -10.27 1.94 -15.64
CA ILE A 89 -9.64 0.75 -16.21
C ILE A 89 -10.64 -0.40 -16.32
N SER A 90 -11.44 -0.63 -15.27
CA SER A 90 -12.46 -1.68 -15.27
C SER A 90 -13.53 -1.47 -16.35
N TYR A 91 -13.98 -0.22 -16.53
CA TYR A 91 -14.93 0.15 -17.57
C TYR A 91 -14.38 -0.12 -18.98
N HIS A 92 -13.19 0.39 -19.30
CA HIS A 92 -12.58 0.20 -20.62
C HIS A 92 -12.19 -1.26 -20.88
N PHE A 93 -11.80 -1.99 -19.84
CA PHE A 93 -11.56 -3.42 -19.93
C PHE A 93 -12.85 -4.19 -20.23
N GLY A 94 -13.95 -3.88 -19.54
CA GLY A 94 -15.26 -4.46 -19.81
C GLY A 94 -15.80 -4.12 -21.22
N ALA A 95 -15.47 -2.93 -21.73
CA ALA A 95 -15.79 -2.51 -23.09
C ALA A 95 -14.84 -3.08 -24.16
N GLN A 96 -13.89 -3.97 -23.79
CA GLN A 96 -12.88 -4.54 -24.68
C GLN A 96 -12.01 -3.49 -25.40
N ASN A 97 -11.90 -2.28 -24.85
CA ASN A 97 -11.09 -1.20 -25.41
C ASN A 97 -9.63 -1.31 -24.91
N SER A 98 -8.89 -2.30 -25.43
CA SER A 98 -7.49 -2.53 -25.05
C SER A 98 -6.58 -1.32 -25.36
N GLY A 99 -6.93 -0.51 -26.36
CA GLY A 99 -6.21 0.72 -26.71
C GLY A 99 -6.20 1.72 -25.55
N GLU A 100 -7.37 1.95 -24.93
CA GLU A 100 -7.45 2.85 -23.77
C GLU A 100 -6.92 2.23 -22.48
N VAL A 101 -7.10 0.92 -22.26
CA VAL A 101 -6.47 0.25 -21.11
C VAL A 101 -4.95 0.43 -21.15
N ARG A 102 -4.34 0.30 -22.33
CA ARG A 102 -2.91 0.57 -22.55
C ARG A 102 -2.56 2.03 -22.28
N ASN A 103 -3.32 2.98 -22.82
CA ASN A 103 -3.09 4.40 -22.64
C ASN A 103 -3.15 4.79 -21.16
N LEU A 104 -4.18 4.33 -20.45
CA LEU A 104 -4.35 4.51 -19.01
C LEU A 104 -3.19 3.91 -18.23
N PHE A 105 -2.74 2.71 -18.58
CA PHE A 105 -1.59 2.08 -17.94
C PHE A 105 -0.33 2.94 -18.05
N TYR A 106 0.05 3.36 -19.27
CA TYR A 106 1.26 4.17 -19.47
C TYR A 106 1.16 5.58 -18.87
N LYS A 107 0.00 6.24 -18.97
CA LYS A 107 -0.23 7.52 -18.31
C LYS A 107 -0.16 7.39 -16.80
N SER A 108 -0.69 6.30 -16.23
CA SER A 108 -0.61 6.05 -14.80
C SER A 108 0.83 5.86 -14.34
N LEU A 109 1.63 5.08 -15.07
CA LEU A 109 3.05 4.94 -14.77
C LEU A 109 3.81 6.28 -14.82
N ALA A 110 3.49 7.14 -15.80
CA ALA A 110 4.11 8.46 -15.89
C ALA A 110 3.70 9.37 -14.72
N VAL A 111 2.41 9.43 -14.40
CA VAL A 111 1.90 10.22 -13.28
C VAL A 111 2.50 9.76 -11.96
N ILE A 112 2.50 8.45 -11.71
CA ILE A 112 3.07 7.84 -10.49
C ILE A 112 4.58 8.07 -10.41
N GLY A 113 5.30 7.94 -11.53
CA GLY A 113 6.74 8.17 -11.57
C GLY A 113 7.09 9.63 -11.26
N VAL A 114 6.37 10.58 -11.87
CA VAL A 114 6.57 12.02 -11.61
C VAL A 114 6.16 12.37 -10.18
N SER A 115 5.00 11.90 -9.71
CA SER A 115 4.57 12.14 -8.33
C SER A 115 5.52 11.49 -7.32
N GLY A 116 6.07 10.32 -7.61
CA GLY A 116 7.09 9.65 -6.78
C GLY A 116 8.33 10.50 -6.61
N MET A 117 8.89 11.02 -7.71
CA MET A 117 10.05 11.92 -7.63
C MET A 117 9.74 13.18 -6.82
N VAL A 118 8.58 13.80 -7.06
CA VAL A 118 8.14 15.01 -6.36
C VAL A 118 7.93 14.75 -4.87
N LEU A 119 7.23 13.68 -4.50
CA LEU A 119 6.96 13.33 -3.11
C LEU A 119 8.22 12.91 -2.37
N THR A 120 9.12 12.14 -2.99
CA THR A 120 10.42 11.79 -2.40
C THR A 120 11.27 13.03 -2.18
N PHE A 121 11.29 13.98 -3.13
CA PHE A 121 12.01 15.24 -2.97
C PHE A 121 11.46 16.04 -1.80
N PHE A 122 10.14 16.26 -1.74
CA PHE A 122 9.52 16.99 -0.64
C PHE A 122 9.68 16.30 0.71
N ALA A 123 9.50 14.98 0.77
CA ALA A 123 9.68 14.21 1.99
C ALA A 123 11.13 14.27 2.50
N SER A 124 12.11 14.19 1.60
CA SER A 124 13.52 14.30 1.99
C SER A 124 13.88 15.72 2.41
N PHE A 125 13.38 16.73 1.70
CA PHE A 125 13.65 18.14 1.98
C PHE A 125 13.04 18.60 3.31
N PHE A 126 11.79 18.20 3.58
CA PHE A 126 11.08 18.53 4.82
C PHE A 126 11.27 17.50 5.94
N ALA A 127 12.17 16.52 5.77
CA ALA A 127 12.39 15.45 6.74
C ALA A 127 12.72 15.98 8.14
N ALA A 128 13.60 16.98 8.22
CA ALA A 128 14.01 17.60 9.46
C ALA A 128 12.87 18.37 10.14
N ASP A 129 12.09 19.13 9.35
CA ASP A 129 10.96 19.93 9.85
C ASP A 129 9.82 19.05 10.35
N ILE A 130 9.45 18.02 9.57
CA ILE A 130 8.44 17.04 9.96
C ILE A 130 8.88 16.34 11.25
N SER A 131 10.12 15.84 11.31
CA SER A 131 10.64 15.16 12.51
C SER A 131 10.63 16.09 13.72
N ARG A 132 10.96 17.38 13.54
CA ARG A 132 10.98 18.37 14.62
C ARG A 132 9.59 18.65 15.17
N CYS A 133 8.53 18.62 14.34
CA CYS A 133 7.16 18.79 14.81
C CYS A 133 6.71 17.69 15.78
N PHE A 134 7.22 16.46 15.63
CA PHE A 134 6.83 15.34 16.48
C PHE A 134 7.75 15.13 17.68
N VAL A 135 9.07 15.23 17.48
CA VAL A 135 10.09 14.85 18.48
C VAL A 135 11.11 15.95 18.76
N GLY A 136 10.81 17.20 18.41
CA GLY A 136 11.74 18.32 18.60
C GLY A 136 12.08 18.66 20.05
N TYR A 137 11.45 18.00 21.04
CA TYR A 137 11.77 18.14 22.46
C TYR A 137 13.04 17.37 22.86
N ASP A 138 13.46 16.38 22.08
CA ASP A 138 14.64 15.54 22.34
C ASP A 138 15.60 15.58 21.13
N PRO A 139 16.79 16.19 21.26
CA PRO A 139 17.75 16.31 20.17
C PRO A 139 18.27 14.97 19.61
N GLU A 140 18.41 13.94 20.46
CA GLU A 140 18.92 12.63 20.02
C GLU A 140 17.85 11.87 19.23
N LEU A 141 16.62 11.85 19.76
CA LEU A 141 15.46 11.24 19.10
C LEU A 141 15.12 11.95 17.78
N TRP A 142 15.23 13.28 17.75
CA TRP A 142 15.03 14.07 16.53
C TRP A 142 16.01 13.68 15.43
N LYS A 143 17.31 13.64 15.73
CA LYS A 143 18.34 13.28 14.75
C LYS A 143 18.19 11.84 14.24
N MET A 144 17.76 10.94 15.10
CA MET A 144 17.45 9.57 14.71
C MET A 144 16.24 9.50 13.77
N THR A 145 15.17 10.19 14.12
CA THR A 145 13.92 10.24 13.33
C THR A 145 14.16 10.88 11.96
N GLU A 146 14.93 11.96 11.90
CA GLU A 146 15.31 12.63 10.64
C GLU A 146 16.05 11.68 9.70
N LYS A 147 17.06 10.96 10.23
CA LYS A 147 17.84 9.99 9.44
C LYS A 147 16.97 8.84 8.95
N ALA A 148 16.13 8.30 9.83
CA ALA A 148 15.22 7.23 9.50
C ALA A 148 14.22 7.65 8.41
N PHE A 149 13.63 8.83 8.55
CA PHE A 149 12.68 9.39 7.60
C PHE A 149 13.33 9.70 6.24
N SER A 150 14.57 10.20 6.23
CA SER A 150 15.31 10.47 5.00
C SER A 150 15.59 9.20 4.18
N ILE A 151 15.94 8.09 4.85
CA ILE A 151 16.10 6.79 4.18
C ILE A 151 14.73 6.30 3.69
N TYR A 152 13.71 6.43 4.53
CA TYR A 152 12.36 6.01 4.22
C TYR A 152 11.77 6.77 3.02
N ALA A 153 12.09 8.05 2.84
CA ALA A 153 11.58 8.87 1.74
C ALA A 153 11.90 8.27 0.35
N LEU A 154 12.98 7.50 0.24
CA LEU A 154 13.33 6.76 -0.98
C LEU A 154 12.30 5.68 -1.34
N SER A 155 11.61 5.11 -0.35
CA SER A 155 10.56 4.12 -0.56
C SER A 155 9.37 4.69 -1.35
N PHE A 156 9.11 6.00 -1.26
CA PHE A 156 8.01 6.67 -1.97
C PHE A 156 8.16 6.64 -3.50
N LEU A 157 9.38 6.42 -4.01
CA LEU A 157 9.63 6.19 -5.44
C LEU A 157 8.98 4.88 -5.93
N PHE A 158 8.89 3.88 -5.07
CA PHE A 158 8.45 2.53 -5.41
C PHE A 158 7.00 2.27 -4.95
N LEU A 159 6.63 2.85 -3.82
CA LEU A 159 5.34 2.66 -3.18
C LEU A 159 4.16 2.90 -4.12
N GLY A 160 4.20 3.98 -4.91
CA GLY A 160 3.14 4.31 -5.85
C GLY A 160 2.94 3.24 -6.94
N PHE A 161 4.03 2.66 -7.44
CA PHE A 161 3.97 1.59 -8.44
C PHE A 161 3.42 0.29 -7.84
N ASN A 162 3.80 -0.04 -6.61
CA ASN A 162 3.26 -1.20 -5.90
C ASN A 162 1.76 -1.04 -5.67
N THR A 163 1.33 0.15 -5.24
CA THR A 163 -0.08 0.45 -4.99
C THR A 163 -0.92 0.40 -6.26
N PHE A 164 -0.42 0.98 -7.35
CA PHE A 164 -1.06 0.87 -8.65
C PHE A 164 -1.06 -0.56 -9.19
N GLY A 165 0.00 -1.34 -8.96
CA GLY A 165 0.12 -2.71 -9.43
C GLY A 165 -1.02 -3.61 -8.97
N PHE A 166 -1.27 -3.71 -7.66
CA PHE A 166 -2.36 -4.56 -7.16
C PHE A 166 -3.74 -3.99 -7.54
N SER A 167 -3.90 -2.65 -7.51
CA SER A 167 -5.14 -1.99 -7.89
C SER A 167 -5.48 -2.23 -9.37
N PHE A 168 -4.48 -2.20 -10.26
CA PHE A 168 -4.62 -2.47 -11.69
C PHE A 168 -5.12 -3.89 -11.94
N PHE A 169 -4.52 -4.90 -11.32
CA PHE A 169 -4.98 -6.28 -11.44
C PHE A 169 -6.38 -6.49 -10.84
N THR A 170 -6.72 -5.75 -9.79
CA THR A 170 -8.08 -5.72 -9.22
C THR A 170 -9.09 -5.16 -10.24
N ALA A 171 -8.75 -4.05 -10.92
CA ALA A 171 -9.58 -3.44 -11.95
C ALA A 171 -9.80 -4.35 -13.18
N LEU A 172 -8.80 -5.19 -13.51
CA LEU A 172 -8.87 -6.22 -14.55
C LEU A 172 -9.60 -7.51 -14.11
N ASN A 173 -10.24 -7.51 -12.94
CA ASN A 173 -10.92 -8.67 -12.36
C ASN A 173 -9.99 -9.89 -12.12
N ASN A 174 -8.70 -9.63 -11.87
CA ASN A 174 -7.71 -10.65 -11.50
C ASN A 174 -7.34 -10.51 -10.01
N GLY A 175 -8.30 -10.81 -9.15
CA GLY A 175 -8.12 -10.75 -7.69
C GLY A 175 -7.01 -11.65 -7.16
N ARG A 176 -6.71 -12.76 -7.85
CA ARG A 176 -5.63 -13.68 -7.44
C ARG A 176 -4.24 -13.04 -7.55
N VAL A 177 -3.96 -12.37 -8.66
CA VAL A 177 -2.67 -11.68 -8.86
C VAL A 177 -2.58 -10.46 -7.96
N SER A 178 -3.66 -9.70 -7.81
CA SER A 178 -3.72 -8.58 -6.86
C SER A 178 -3.39 -9.01 -5.43
N ALA A 179 -4.06 -10.06 -4.93
CA ALA A 179 -3.82 -10.62 -3.60
C ALA A 179 -2.41 -11.18 -3.45
N ALA A 180 -1.86 -11.83 -4.48
CA ALA A 180 -0.48 -12.30 -4.45
C ALA A 180 0.52 -11.13 -4.32
N ILE A 181 0.30 -10.03 -5.05
CA ILE A 181 1.15 -8.83 -4.96
C ILE A 181 1.08 -8.22 -3.55
N SER A 182 -0.12 -8.02 -3.00
CA SER A 182 -0.26 -7.40 -1.68
C SER A 182 0.30 -8.28 -0.56
N LEU A 183 0.02 -9.58 -0.58
CA LEU A 183 0.51 -10.51 0.44
C LEU A 183 2.01 -10.71 0.36
N LEU A 184 2.60 -10.87 -0.84
CA LEU A 184 4.05 -11.01 -0.97
C LEU A 184 4.78 -9.75 -0.54
N ARG A 185 4.24 -8.56 -0.85
CA ARG A 185 4.79 -7.28 -0.39
C ARG A 185 4.92 -7.24 1.13
N ILE A 186 3.84 -7.55 1.85
CA ILE A 186 3.81 -7.43 3.32
C ILE A 186 4.49 -8.63 3.98
N LEU A 187 4.02 -9.85 3.72
CA LEU A 187 4.44 -11.05 4.45
C LEU A 187 5.82 -11.57 4.07
N VAL A 188 6.24 -11.41 2.81
CA VAL A 188 7.50 -11.98 2.34
C VAL A 188 8.57 -10.90 2.27
N PHE A 189 8.32 -9.82 1.53
CA PHE A 189 9.33 -8.80 1.29
C PHE A 189 9.53 -7.91 2.52
N GLN A 190 8.49 -7.30 3.09
CA GLN A 190 8.63 -6.43 4.26
C GLN A 190 9.03 -7.20 5.52
N SER A 191 8.31 -8.29 5.87
CA SER A 191 8.68 -9.10 7.04
C SER A 191 10.06 -9.75 6.91
N GLY A 192 10.40 -10.26 5.72
CA GLY A 192 11.72 -10.85 5.46
C GLY A 192 12.83 -9.80 5.56
N ALA A 193 12.61 -8.61 4.99
CA ALA A 193 13.59 -7.53 5.05
C ALA A 193 13.82 -7.06 6.49
N VAL A 194 12.76 -6.87 7.29
CA VAL A 194 12.91 -6.38 8.67
C VAL A 194 13.59 -7.39 9.60
N LEU A 195 13.47 -8.69 9.31
CA LEU A 195 14.12 -9.74 10.10
C LEU A 195 15.56 -10.01 9.67
N LEU A 196 15.84 -9.96 8.36
CA LEU A 196 17.14 -10.36 7.82
C LEU A 196 18.15 -9.21 7.77
N LEU A 197 17.73 -8.00 7.37
CA LEU A 197 18.68 -6.89 7.19
C LEU A 197 19.40 -6.43 8.47
N PRO A 198 18.73 -6.38 9.64
CA PRO A 198 19.42 -5.96 10.87
C PRO A 198 20.56 -6.91 11.26
N LEU A 199 20.48 -8.19 10.88
CA LEU A 199 21.53 -9.17 11.12
C LEU A 199 22.85 -8.82 10.39
N PHE A 200 22.78 -8.10 9.26
CA PHE A 200 23.95 -7.74 8.46
C PHE A 200 24.39 -6.29 8.65
N PHE A 201 23.43 -5.36 8.83
CA PHE A 201 23.69 -3.91 8.83
C PHE A 201 23.29 -3.22 10.16
N GLY A 202 22.91 -3.99 11.18
CA GLY A 202 22.46 -3.47 12.47
C GLY A 202 21.25 -2.56 12.34
N VAL A 203 21.23 -1.48 13.12
CA VAL A 203 20.17 -0.45 13.12
C VAL A 203 19.88 0.08 11.71
N GLY A 204 20.92 0.30 10.90
CA GLY A 204 20.76 0.79 9.52
C GLY A 204 19.94 -0.17 8.66
N GLY A 205 20.05 -1.47 8.93
CA GLY A 205 19.28 -2.50 8.26
C GLY A 205 17.77 -2.38 8.49
N ILE A 206 17.33 -1.95 9.67
CA ILE A 206 15.91 -1.74 9.97
C ILE A 206 15.33 -0.64 9.08
N TRP A 207 16.04 0.49 8.93
CA TRP A 207 15.57 1.61 8.12
C TRP A 207 15.60 1.32 6.62
N TRP A 208 16.64 0.62 6.15
CA TRP A 208 16.73 0.19 4.75
C TRP A 208 15.78 -0.95 4.39
N SER A 209 15.25 -1.68 5.39
CA SER A 209 14.38 -2.82 5.15
C SER A 209 13.14 -2.43 4.34
N VAL A 210 12.54 -1.27 4.63
CA VAL A 210 11.39 -0.73 3.88
C VAL A 210 11.74 -0.52 2.42
N VAL A 211 12.84 0.19 2.14
CA VAL A 211 13.24 0.53 0.77
C VAL A 211 13.49 -0.73 -0.04
N ILE A 212 14.21 -1.70 0.53
CA ILE A 212 14.54 -2.97 -0.12
C ILE A 212 13.29 -3.84 -0.31
N ALA A 213 12.37 -3.84 0.66
CA ALA A 213 11.11 -4.54 0.53
C ALA A 213 10.24 -3.94 -0.57
N GLU A 214 10.13 -2.62 -0.65
CA GLU A 214 9.37 -1.92 -1.70
C GLU A 214 10.00 -2.14 -3.10
N MET A 215 11.33 -2.13 -3.19
CA MET A 215 12.04 -2.48 -4.43
C MET A 215 11.78 -3.93 -4.86
N SER A 216 11.81 -4.88 -3.91
CA SER A 216 11.56 -6.29 -4.17
C SER A 216 10.11 -6.53 -4.61
N ALA A 217 9.16 -5.86 -3.94
CA ALA A 217 7.76 -5.85 -4.33
C ALA A 217 7.56 -5.28 -5.74
N LEU A 218 8.27 -4.18 -6.07
CA LEU A 218 8.19 -3.57 -7.39
C LEU A 218 8.71 -4.52 -8.48
N ALA A 219 9.82 -5.21 -8.21
CA ALA A 219 10.35 -6.20 -9.15
C ALA A 219 9.32 -7.30 -9.44
N PHE A 220 8.61 -7.77 -8.40
CA PHE A 220 7.53 -8.73 -8.55
C PHE A 220 6.34 -8.16 -9.34
N VAL A 221 5.91 -6.92 -9.05
CA VAL A 221 4.85 -6.24 -9.80
C VAL A 221 5.20 -6.09 -11.28
N VAL A 222 6.43 -5.69 -11.60
CA VAL A 222 6.92 -5.58 -12.98
C VAL A 222 6.91 -6.94 -13.67
N LEU A 223 7.28 -8.02 -12.96
CA LEU A 223 7.21 -9.38 -13.49
C LEU A 223 5.76 -9.80 -13.80
N CYS A 224 4.82 -9.50 -12.91
CA CYS A 224 3.39 -9.68 -13.16
C CYS A 224 2.93 -8.88 -14.37
N TRP A 225 3.29 -7.59 -14.47
CA TRP A 225 2.93 -6.76 -15.62
C TRP A 225 3.45 -7.34 -16.94
N ARG A 226 4.70 -7.81 -16.99
CA ARG A 226 5.28 -8.45 -18.18
C ARG A 226 4.57 -9.76 -18.53
N ARG A 227 4.28 -10.61 -17.53
CA ARG A 227 3.67 -11.93 -17.72
C ARG A 227 2.24 -11.85 -18.24
N TYR A 228 1.47 -10.86 -17.79
CA TYR A 228 0.06 -10.68 -18.11
C TYR A 228 -0.19 -9.68 -19.25
N ARG A 229 0.86 -9.03 -19.75
CA ARG A 229 0.81 -8.08 -20.86
C ARG A 229 0.08 -8.62 -22.08
N ARG A 230 0.47 -9.82 -22.53
CA ARG A 230 -0.12 -10.49 -23.70
C ARG A 230 -1.57 -10.92 -23.47
N GLN A 231 -1.96 -11.17 -22.22
CA GLN A 231 -3.30 -11.65 -21.88
C GLN A 231 -4.32 -10.51 -21.86
N TYR A 232 -3.94 -9.33 -21.37
CA TYR A 232 -4.87 -8.19 -21.22
C TYR A 232 -4.66 -7.07 -22.24
N GLY A 233 -3.59 -7.13 -23.06
CA GLY A 233 -3.41 -6.23 -24.19
C GLY A 233 -3.04 -4.79 -23.84
N TYR A 234 -2.29 -4.59 -22.73
CA TYR A 234 -1.68 -3.30 -22.37
C TYR A 234 -0.19 -3.22 -22.77
#